data_AF-A0A7K5LDJ5-F1
#
_entry.id   AF-A0A7K5LDJ5-F1
#
_cell.length_a   1.000
_cell.length_b   1.000
_cell.length_c   1.000
_cell.angle_alpha   90.00
_cell.angle_beta   90.00
_cell.angle_gamma   90.00
#
_symmetry.space_group_name_H-M   'P 1'
#
loop_
_entity.id
_entity.type
_entity.pdbx_description
1 polymer ?
#
loop_
_entity_poly.entity_id
_entity_poly.type
_entity_poly.pdbx_seq_one_letter_code
_entity_poly.pdbx_strand_id
1 'polypeptide(L)'
;AAVGLGAQYRPEWTPDSTHLVCAFPRTPKAARARQLGGLLVGPAWIWDCQRMGRRLPCGPYLLDGSASSGSEGEEPDDATPPPRPSPKAKKGAEPPHK
;
A
#
# COMPACT_ATOMS: atom_id res chain seq x y z
N ALA A 1 5.05 14.78 4.69
CA ALA A 1 4.63 13.51 4.05
C ALA A 1 3.12 13.53 3.76
N ALA A 2 2.24 13.22 4.71
CA ALA A 2 0.79 13.10 4.46
C ALA A 2 0.11 14.39 3.96
N VAL A 3 0.42 15.56 4.54
CA VAL A 3 -0.17 16.85 4.11
C VAL A 3 0.19 17.20 2.66
N GLY A 4 1.38 16.80 2.21
CA GLY A 4 1.79 16.97 0.80
C GLY A 4 0.99 16.13 -0.20
N LEU A 5 0.23 15.13 0.28
CA LEU A 5 -0.70 14.32 -0.50
C LEU A 5 -2.15 14.80 -0.40
N GLY A 6 -2.38 15.97 0.20
CA GLY A 6 -3.72 16.53 0.42
C GLY A 6 -4.44 15.97 1.66
N ALA A 7 -3.77 15.22 2.52
CA ALA A 7 -4.36 14.75 3.77
C ALA A 7 -4.45 15.86 4.82
N GLN A 8 -5.51 15.85 5.62
CA GLN A 8 -5.64 16.73 6.78
C GLN A 8 -5.03 16.06 8.01
N TYR A 9 -4.03 16.70 8.62
CA TYR A 9 -3.44 16.21 9.86
C TYR A 9 -4.25 16.70 11.06
N ARG A 10 -4.58 15.78 11.98
CA ARG A 10 -5.19 16.10 13.27
C ARG A 10 -4.37 15.50 14.41
N PRO A 11 -4.00 16.29 15.43
CA PRO A 11 -3.24 15.77 16.57
C PRO A 11 -4.10 14.87 17.45
N GLU A 12 -5.41 15.13 17.53
CA GLU A 12 -6.40 14.31 18.24
C GLU A 12 -7.35 13.66 17.23
N TRP A 13 -7.93 12.51 17.59
CA TRP A 13 -8.96 11.88 16.79
C TRP A 13 -10.23 12.73 16.79
N THR A 14 -10.66 13.15 15.59
CA THR A 14 -11.89 13.92 15.37
C THR A 14 -12.88 13.13 14.49
N PRO A 15 -14.17 13.49 14.46
CA PRO A 15 -15.17 12.79 13.63
C PRO A 15 -14.86 12.77 12.13
N ASP A 16 -14.08 13.73 11.62
CA ASP A 16 -13.63 13.77 10.23
C ASP A 16 -12.33 12.96 9.98
N SER A 17 -11.75 12.37 11.02
CA SER A 17 -10.57 11.52 10.90
C SER A 17 -10.95 10.16 10.32
N THR A 18 -10.22 9.72 9.29
CA THR A 18 -10.47 8.44 8.59
C THR A 18 -9.41 7.38 8.86
N HIS A 19 -8.16 7.79 9.08
CA HIS A 19 -7.03 6.90 9.30
C HIS A 19 -6.24 7.36 10.52
N LEU A 20 -5.93 6.44 11.42
CA LEU A 20 -4.99 6.65 12.51
C LEU A 20 -3.66 5.97 12.15
N VAL A 21 -2.63 6.78 11.95
CA VAL A 21 -1.27 6.28 11.76
C VAL A 21 -0.66 5.99 13.14
N CYS A 22 -0.25 4.74 13.38
CA CYS A 22 0.34 4.34 14.65
C CYS A 22 1.51 3.37 14.46
N ALA A 23 2.45 3.34 15.40
CA ALA A 23 3.51 2.34 15.42
C ALA A 23 3.12 1.07 16.18
N PHE A 24 2.11 1.13 17.05
CA PHE A 24 1.71 0.02 17.92
C PHE A 24 0.17 -0.13 17.97
N PRO A 25 -0.37 -1.33 17.71
CA PRO A 25 -1.83 -1.53 17.63
C PRO A 25 -2.56 -1.39 18.98
N ARG A 26 -1.88 -1.67 20.10
CA ARG A 26 -2.49 -1.74 21.44
C ARG A 26 -2.26 -0.47 22.26
N THR A 27 -2.66 0.67 21.70
CA THR A 27 -2.70 1.94 22.44
C THR A 27 -4.14 2.34 22.75
N PRO A 28 -4.42 3.07 23.85
CA PRO A 28 -5.77 3.54 24.16
C PRO A 28 -6.35 4.42 23.03
N LYS A 29 -5.49 5.17 22.32
CA LYS A 29 -5.88 5.97 21.16
C LYS A 29 -6.30 5.09 19.96
N ALA A 30 -5.58 3.99 19.73
CA ALA A 30 -5.95 3.02 18.70
C ALA A 30 -7.31 2.36 19.00
N ALA A 31 -7.53 1.93 20.24
CA ALA A 31 -8.82 1.34 20.64
C ALA A 31 -9.99 2.31 20.39
N ARG A 32 -9.82 3.59 20.75
CA ARG A 32 -10.84 4.63 20.51
C ARG A 32 -11.12 4.84 19.02
N ALA A 33 -10.08 4.94 18.20
CA ALA A 33 -10.24 5.11 16.75
C ALA A 33 -11.02 3.94 16.13
N ARG A 34 -10.76 2.69 16.56
CA ARG A 34 -11.52 1.50 16.10
C ARG A 34 -12.99 1.57 16.46
N GLN A 35 -13.29 1.91 17.72
CA GLN A 35 -14.68 2.03 18.18
C GLN A 35 -15.47 3.07 17.38
N LEU A 36 -14.76 4.05 16.80
CA LEU A 36 -15.33 5.09 15.95
C LEU A 36 -15.25 4.77 14.45
N GLY A 37 -14.88 3.54 14.07
CA GLY A 37 -14.82 3.09 12.67
C GLY A 37 -13.56 3.52 11.91
N GLY A 38 -12.53 4.00 12.60
CA GLY A 38 -11.27 4.43 12.02
C GLY A 38 -10.34 3.29 11.59
N LEU A 39 -9.61 3.49 10.49
CA LEU A 39 -8.62 2.55 10.00
C LEU A 39 -7.27 2.76 10.71
N LEU A 40 -6.74 1.71 11.32
CA LEU A 40 -5.41 1.73 11.96
C LEU A 40 -4.33 1.24 11.01
N VAL A 41 -3.50 2.16 10.56
CA VAL A 41 -2.43 1.88 9.59
C VAL A 41 -1.06 2.16 10.18
N GLY A 42 -0.06 1.39 9.73
CA GLY A 42 1.35 1.66 10.05
C GLY A 42 1.89 2.90 9.33
N PRO A 43 3.00 3.50 9.82
CA PRO A 43 3.63 4.66 9.17
C PRO A 43 4.07 4.39 7.74
N ALA A 44 4.41 3.14 7.41
CA ALA A 44 4.78 2.69 6.06
C ALA A 44 3.76 3.11 4.99
N TRP A 45 2.46 3.08 5.31
CA TRP A 45 1.42 3.45 4.36
C TRP A 45 1.56 4.88 3.82
N ILE A 46 1.87 5.84 4.69
CA ILE A 46 2.05 7.24 4.30
C ILE A 46 3.31 7.41 3.44
N TRP A 47 4.39 6.73 3.82
CA TRP A 47 5.64 6.76 3.05
C TRP A 47 5.45 6.19 1.65
N ASP A 48 4.72 5.09 1.52
CA ASP A 48 4.45 4.45 0.25
C ASP A 48 3.47 5.25 -0.62
N CYS A 49 2.43 5.83 -0.02
CA CYS A 49 1.56 6.78 -0.73
C CYS A 49 2.37 7.99 -1.25
N GLN A 50 3.34 8.48 -0.47
CA GLN A 50 4.19 9.59 -0.89
C GLN A 50 5.10 9.19 -2.06
N ARG A 51 5.70 8.01 -1.99
CA ARG A 51 6.57 7.48 -3.05
C ARG A 51 5.80 7.25 -4.36
N MET A 52 4.57 6.74 -4.26
CA MET A 52 3.73 6.44 -5.43
C MET A 52 2.94 7.66 -5.93
N GLY A 53 2.92 8.76 -5.18
CA GLY A 53 2.15 9.96 -5.52
C GLY A 53 0.63 9.76 -5.54
N ARG A 54 0.12 8.70 -4.91
CA ARG A 54 -1.31 8.35 -4.89
C ARG A 54 -1.70 7.66 -3.59
N ARG A 55 -3.00 7.65 -3.28
CA ARG A 55 -3.53 6.87 -2.15
C ARG A 55 -3.46 5.38 -2.47
N LEU A 56 -2.77 4.62 -1.62
CA LEU A 56 -2.68 3.15 -1.70
C LEU A 56 -3.77 2.47 -0.85
N PRO A 57 -4.15 1.22 -1.17
CA PRO A 57 -5.03 0.44 -0.31
C PRO A 57 -4.43 0.27 1.09
N CYS A 58 -5.28 0.35 2.11
CA CYS A 58 -4.86 0.29 3.52
C CYS A 58 -4.69 -1.15 4.04
N GLY A 59 -5.36 -2.14 3.43
CA GLY A 59 -5.38 -3.55 3.84
C GLY A 59 -4.02 -4.12 4.27
N PRO A 60 -2.97 -4.07 3.42
CA PRO A 60 -1.65 -4.62 3.77
C PRO A 60 -0.90 -3.83 4.86
N TYR A 61 -1.40 -2.65 5.23
CA TYR A 61 -0.80 -1.79 6.24
C TYR A 61 -1.61 -1.74 7.54
N LEU A 62 -2.72 -2.50 7.64
CA LEU A 62 -3.56 -2.53 8.83
C LEU A 62 -2.82 -3.18 10.01
N LEU A 63 -2.73 -2.47 11.12
CA LEU A 63 -2.02 -2.92 12.32
C LEU A 63 -2.80 -3.99 13.11
N ASP A 64 -4.08 -4.18 12.82
CA ASP A 64 -4.97 -5.07 13.58
C ASP A 64 -5.31 -6.37 12.87
N GLY A 65 -4.93 -6.55 11.60
CA GLY A 65 -5.47 -7.66 10.81
C GLY A 65 -6.98 -7.57 10.56
N SER A 66 -7.63 -6.42 10.82
CA SER A 66 -9.04 -6.15 10.48
C SER A 66 -9.35 -6.24 8.97
N ALA A 67 -8.37 -6.58 8.14
CA ALA A 67 -8.54 -6.97 6.75
C ALA A 67 -9.32 -8.30 6.57
N SER A 68 -9.80 -8.94 7.63
CA SER A 68 -10.45 -10.24 7.54
C SER A 68 -11.94 -10.16 7.87
N SER A 69 -12.75 -9.68 6.93
CA SER A 69 -14.08 -10.22 6.59
C SER A 69 -14.73 -9.34 5.52
N GLY A 70 -14.68 -9.76 4.24
CA GLY A 70 -15.31 -9.07 3.12
C GLY A 70 -14.74 -9.53 1.78
N SER A 71 -15.17 -10.71 1.34
CA SER A 71 -15.04 -11.30 0.00
C SER A 71 -13.71 -11.19 -0.76
N GLU A 72 -13.05 -12.33 -0.86
CA GLU A 72 -12.48 -12.85 -2.10
C GLU A 72 -13.14 -12.27 -3.39
N GLY A 73 -12.32 -11.68 -4.27
CA GLY A 73 -12.67 -11.42 -5.67
C GLY A 73 -12.71 -9.96 -6.10
N GLU A 74 -11.54 -9.37 -6.36
CA GLU A 74 -11.41 -8.37 -7.43
C GLU A 74 -10.09 -8.65 -8.15
N GLU A 75 -10.24 -9.25 -9.33
CA GLU A 75 -9.20 -9.44 -10.33
C GLU A 75 -8.60 -8.06 -10.68
N PRO A 76 -7.26 -7.89 -10.67
CA PRO A 76 -6.68 -6.72 -11.30
C PRO A 76 -6.93 -6.82 -12.81
N ASP A 77 -7.77 -5.94 -13.35
CA ASP A 77 -7.79 -5.60 -14.78
C ASP A 77 -6.44 -4.96 -15.12
N ASP A 78 -5.43 -5.81 -15.26
CA ASP A 78 -4.12 -5.49 -15.79
C ASP A 78 -4.27 -5.44 -17.31
N ALA A 79 -4.64 -4.27 -17.81
CA ALA A 79 -4.42 -3.89 -19.19
C ALA A 79 -2.91 -3.88 -19.47
N THR A 80 -2.35 -5.07 -19.67
CA THR A 80 -1.00 -5.28 -20.20
C THR A 80 -0.93 -4.66 -21.60
N PRO A 81 -0.12 -3.62 -21.87
CA PRO A 81 0.19 -3.28 -23.25
C PRO A 81 1.01 -4.43 -23.88
N PRO A 82 0.72 -4.81 -25.14
CA PRO A 82 1.29 -6.02 -25.74
C PRO A 82 2.82 -5.97 -25.86
N PRO A 83 3.51 -7.10 -25.73
CA PRO A 83 4.97 -7.14 -25.89
C PRO A 83 5.35 -6.79 -27.33
N ARG A 84 6.08 -5.69 -27.49
CA ARG A 84 6.73 -5.28 -28.73
C ARG A 84 7.70 -6.39 -29.18
N PRO A 85 7.64 -6.87 -30.44
CA PRO A 85 8.61 -7.84 -30.95
C PRO A 85 9.83 -7.09 -31.52
N SER A 86 11.03 -7.37 -31.02
CA SER A 86 12.32 -6.97 -31.64
C SER A 86 13.50 -7.69 -30.98
N PRO A 87 14.63 -7.91 -31.67
CA PRO A 87 14.83 -8.80 -32.80
C PRO A 87 15.88 -9.90 -32.50
N LYS A 88 15.94 -10.92 -33.37
CA LYS A 88 16.83 -12.10 -33.33
C LYS A 88 18.32 -11.74 -33.20
N ALA A 89 19.05 -12.43 -32.31
CA ALA A 89 20.50 -12.66 -32.46
C ALA A 89 20.85 -14.09 -32.01
N LYS A 90 21.57 -14.78 -32.89
CA LYS A 90 21.91 -16.21 -32.83
C LYS A 90 23.29 -16.42 -32.17
N LYS A 91 23.51 -17.68 -31.75
CA LYS A 91 24.79 -18.41 -31.56
C LYS A 91 25.42 -18.41 -30.15
N GLY A 92 25.27 -19.53 -29.44
CA GLY A 92 26.42 -20.26 -28.88
C GLY A 92 26.96 -21.21 -29.96
N ALA A 93 28.15 -21.82 -29.90
CA ALA A 93 29.28 -21.80 -28.99
C ALA A 93 30.45 -22.46 -29.76
N GLU A 94 31.72 -22.11 -29.49
CA GLU A 94 32.89 -23.00 -29.52
C GLU A 94 34.17 -22.22 -29.13
N PRO A 95 34.98 -22.70 -28.17
CA PRO A 95 36.34 -22.22 -27.94
C PRO A 95 37.38 -23.11 -28.68
N PRO A 96 38.54 -22.57 -29.12
CA PRO A 96 39.57 -23.37 -29.77
C PRO A 96 40.45 -24.09 -28.73
N HIS A 97 40.66 -25.39 -28.93
CA HIS A 97 41.74 -26.12 -28.28
C HIS A 97 42.93 -26.26 -29.25
N LYS A 98 44.12 -25.92 -28.79
CA LYS A 98 45.42 -26.21 -29.43
C LYS A 98 46.22 -27.12 -28.50
#